data_AF-A0AAX6EQ57-F1
#
_entry.id   AF-A0AAX6EQ57-F1
#
_cell.length_a   1.000
_cell.length_b   1.000
_cell.length_c   1.000
_cell.angle_alpha   90.00
_cell.angle_beta   90.00
_cell.angle_gamma   90.00
#
_symmetry.space_group_name_H-M   'P 1'
#
loop_
_entity.id
_entity.type
_entity.pdbx_description
1 polymer ?
#
loop_
_entity_poly.entity_id
_entity_poly.type
_entity_poly.pdbx_seq_one_letter_code
_entity_poly.pdbx_strand_id
1 'polypeptide(L)'
;MYIDEVQDFTMKQIGLFKYLCANFQSGFLFAGDTAQTLCNDFRFEDIKCWFYNECQSRSGNVNSFQLTTNFRSHSGIIDLAESVLDVLYHFFPDSVDKLDSEKTELLGDMPVILQSGDLLDSIFNTIEFGSEQVILVRDVHNREKVLHQLGHRSLVLTVKECKGLEFEDVLLYNFFEGSPSRNQWRILYEFMDHQKKATSSSCLSYPHFDIDKHNIFCSELKQLYVAITRTKNRLWIAESNEDFARPIFDYWKALGVVGVTKSDSSVVEKILVRCKPEDWNTRGKKFLNGGNYEMAILCSKEAVMCTWRTVRTQHYFKLRVLGSS
;
A
#
# COMPACT_ATOMS: atom_id res chain seq x y z
N MET A 1 0.39 28.66 -9.06
CA MET A 1 1.25 27.47 -9.13
C MET A 1 0.59 26.41 -8.28
N TYR A 2 0.21 25.30 -8.92
CA TYR A 2 -0.39 24.14 -8.26
C TYR A 2 0.71 23.12 -8.05
N ILE A 3 0.87 22.63 -6.83
CA ILE A 3 1.89 21.66 -6.46
C ILE A 3 1.16 20.48 -5.83
N ASP A 4 1.14 19.38 -6.55
CA ASP A 4 0.58 18.12 -6.11
C ASP A 4 1.68 17.24 -5.49
N GLU A 5 1.29 16.27 -4.65
CA GLU A 5 2.20 15.38 -3.93
C GLU A 5 3.35 16.15 -3.22
N VAL A 6 3.00 17.26 -2.56
CA VAL A 6 3.98 18.19 -1.97
C VAL A 6 4.96 17.52 -1.00
N GLN A 7 4.54 16.43 -0.36
CA GLN A 7 5.34 15.64 0.57
C GLN A 7 6.55 14.94 -0.07
N ASP A 8 6.58 14.80 -1.41
CA ASP A 8 7.74 14.28 -2.12
C ASP A 8 8.86 15.32 -2.29
N PHE A 9 8.59 16.59 -1.98
CA PHE A 9 9.58 17.66 -2.00
C PHE A 9 10.16 17.93 -0.60
N THR A 10 11.45 18.21 -0.56
CA THR A 10 12.10 18.77 0.64
C THR A 10 11.69 20.23 0.84
N MET A 11 11.71 20.72 2.08
CA MET A 11 11.45 22.13 2.38
C MET A 11 12.37 23.09 1.62
N LYS A 12 13.61 22.68 1.31
CA LYS A 12 14.54 23.45 0.49
C LYS A 12 14.06 23.57 -0.96
N GLN A 13 13.56 22.48 -1.55
CA GLN A 13 12.98 22.50 -2.90
C GLN A 13 11.70 23.35 -2.95
N ILE A 14 10.83 23.22 -1.95
CA ILE A 14 9.64 24.06 -1.81
C ILE A 14 10.03 25.54 -1.76
N GLY A 15 11.10 25.87 -1.02
CA GLY A 15 11.62 27.23 -0.93
C GLY A 15 12.11 27.81 -2.25
N LEU A 16 12.51 26.99 -3.22
CA LEU A 16 12.91 27.46 -4.55
C LEU A 16 11.71 27.89 -5.40
N PHE A 17 10.51 27.39 -5.12
CA PHE A 17 9.32 27.76 -5.89
C PHE A 17 8.97 29.25 -5.79
N LYS A 18 9.47 29.95 -4.76
CA LYS A 18 9.32 31.40 -4.65
C LYS A 18 9.92 32.19 -5.81
N TYR A 19 10.96 31.65 -6.44
CA TYR A 19 11.58 32.29 -7.60
C TYR A 19 10.85 32.01 -8.91
N LEU A 20 9.95 31.03 -8.92
CA LEU A 20 9.16 30.66 -10.11
C LEU A 20 7.80 31.38 -10.15
N CYS A 21 7.24 31.73 -8.99
CA CYS A 21 5.94 32.37 -8.91
C CYS A 21 6.08 33.89 -8.65
N ALA A 22 5.69 34.71 -9.63
CA ALA A 22 5.70 36.17 -9.48
C ALA A 22 4.78 36.68 -8.35
N ASN A 23 3.67 35.98 -8.07
CA ASN A 23 2.76 36.27 -6.97
C ASN A 23 3.00 35.30 -5.80
N PHE A 24 4.16 35.41 -5.15
CA PHE A 24 4.57 34.50 -4.08
C PHE A 24 3.59 34.45 -2.89
N GLN A 25 2.93 35.56 -2.56
CA GLN A 25 2.13 35.69 -1.34
C GLN A 25 0.80 34.94 -1.39
N SER A 26 0.23 34.71 -2.58
CA SER A 26 -1.10 34.09 -2.74
C SER A 26 -1.21 33.13 -3.92
N GLY A 27 -0.13 32.95 -4.68
CA GLY A 27 -0.11 32.20 -5.92
C GLY A 27 0.15 30.71 -5.77
N PHE A 28 0.19 30.14 -4.56
CA PHE A 28 0.42 28.72 -4.35
C PHE A 28 -0.82 27.98 -3.87
N LEU A 29 -0.99 26.77 -4.40
CA LEU A 29 -1.89 25.77 -3.86
C LEU A 29 -1.10 24.47 -3.74
N PHE A 30 -0.90 24.02 -2.50
CA PHE A 30 -0.21 22.76 -2.18
C PHE A 30 -1.25 21.71 -1.86
N ALA A 31 -1.09 20.51 -2.42
CA ALA A 31 -1.90 19.34 -2.14
C ALA A 31 -0.98 18.14 -1.89
N GLY A 32 -1.40 17.24 -1.00
CA GLY A 32 -0.62 16.07 -0.62
C GLY A 32 -1.16 15.37 0.63
N ASP A 33 -0.56 14.24 0.96
CA ASP A 33 -0.90 13.40 2.13
C ASP A 33 0.37 13.08 2.92
N THR A 34 0.44 13.55 4.16
CA THR A 34 1.63 13.46 5.01
C THR A 34 1.87 12.03 5.53
N ALA A 35 0.84 11.19 5.58
CA ALA A 35 0.97 9.79 5.91
C ALA A 35 1.59 8.97 4.76
N GLN A 36 1.58 9.49 3.52
CA GLN A 36 2.20 8.87 2.34
C GLN A 36 3.65 9.33 2.08
N THR A 37 4.32 9.85 3.11
CA THR A 37 5.71 10.31 2.98
C THR A 37 6.69 9.15 3.18
N LEU A 38 7.33 8.70 2.11
CA LEU A 38 8.21 7.51 2.13
C LEU A 38 9.71 7.81 2.33
N CYS A 39 10.14 9.03 1.98
CA CYS A 39 11.57 9.38 1.92
C CYS A 39 11.94 10.60 2.77
N ASN A 40 11.02 11.55 2.95
CA ASN A 40 11.27 12.82 3.63
C ASN A 40 10.44 12.91 4.92
N ASP A 41 10.87 13.76 5.86
CA ASP A 41 9.98 14.24 6.90
C ASP A 41 9.26 15.49 6.36
N PHE A 42 7.94 15.44 6.35
CA PHE A 42 7.10 16.48 5.79
C PHE A 42 5.83 16.68 6.61
N ARG A 43 5.53 17.93 6.94
CA ARG A 43 4.23 18.37 7.46
C ARG A 43 3.77 19.65 6.79
N PHE A 44 2.47 19.81 6.64
CA PHE A 44 1.88 21.06 6.21
C PHE A 44 2.15 22.18 7.22
N GLU A 45 2.26 21.86 8.51
CA GLU A 45 2.63 22.84 9.53
C GLU A 45 4.02 23.46 9.27
N ASP A 46 4.95 22.69 8.72
CA ASP A 46 6.29 23.19 8.38
C ASP A 46 6.23 24.16 7.18
N ILE A 47 5.33 23.93 6.21
CA ILE A 47 5.03 24.87 5.12
C ILE A 47 4.44 26.17 5.68
N LYS A 48 3.47 26.08 6.59
CA LYS A 48 2.84 27.26 7.20
C LYS A 48 3.87 28.12 7.92
N CYS A 49 4.71 27.47 8.76
CA CYS A 49 5.80 28.13 9.46
C CYS A 49 6.78 28.80 8.48
N TRP A 50 7.11 28.13 7.37
CA TRP A 50 8.00 28.68 6.36
C TRP A 50 7.42 29.93 5.67
N PHE A 51 6.17 29.90 5.23
CA PHE A 51 5.51 31.07 4.62
C PHE A 51 5.38 32.24 5.60
N TYR A 52 5.07 31.96 6.87
CA TYR A 52 5.00 32.98 7.91
C TYR A 52 6.34 33.72 8.07
N ASN A 53 7.45 32.98 8.10
CA ASN A 53 8.78 33.56 8.26
C ASN A 53 9.25 34.34 7.02
N GLU A 54 8.99 33.84 5.81
CA GLU A 54 9.43 34.49 4.57
C GLU A 54 8.61 35.73 4.22
N CYS A 55 7.29 35.71 4.43
CA CYS A 55 6.41 36.82 4.04
C CYS A 55 6.45 38.02 5.00
N GLN A 56 7.04 37.89 6.20
CA GLN A 56 7.12 38.91 7.27
C GLN A 56 5.78 39.61 7.61
N SER A 57 4.66 39.07 7.14
CA SER A 57 3.35 39.69 7.20
C SER A 57 2.48 38.90 8.15
N ARG A 58 1.89 39.59 9.14
CA ARG A 58 0.89 39.04 10.06
C ARG A 58 -0.42 38.60 9.35
N SER A 59 -0.45 38.64 8.03
CA SER A 59 -1.61 38.44 7.16
C SER A 59 -1.48 37.22 6.25
N GLY A 60 -0.41 36.43 6.36
CA GLY A 60 -0.28 35.14 5.68
C GLY A 60 -1.21 34.07 6.29
N ASN A 61 -2.52 34.23 6.16
CA ASN A 61 -3.47 33.16 6.46
C ASN A 61 -3.28 32.05 5.42
N VAL A 62 -2.47 31.05 5.75
CA VAL A 62 -2.42 29.80 5.00
C VAL A 62 -3.69 29.03 5.33
N ASN A 63 -4.71 29.23 4.51
CA ASN A 63 -5.96 28.49 4.62
C ASN A 63 -5.69 27.02 4.27
N SER A 64 -5.90 26.12 5.22
CA SER A 64 -5.90 24.68 4.98
C SER A 64 -7.33 24.21 4.72
N PHE A 65 -7.51 23.37 3.72
CA PHE A 65 -8.76 22.69 3.43
C PHE A 65 -8.50 21.19 3.35
N GLN A 66 -9.25 20.41 4.11
CA GLN A 66 -9.14 18.96 4.12
C GLN A 66 -10.25 18.33 3.28
N LEU A 67 -9.88 17.37 2.42
CA LEU A 67 -10.82 16.51 1.72
C LEU A 67 -11.05 15.25 2.56
N THR A 68 -12.28 15.05 3.05
CA THR A 68 -12.61 13.91 3.92
C THR A 68 -13.37 12.80 3.21
N THR A 69 -13.80 12.99 1.97
CA THR A 69 -14.62 11.99 1.26
C THR A 69 -13.77 11.19 0.27
N ASN A 70 -13.71 9.88 0.46
CA ASN A 70 -13.01 8.95 -0.41
C ASN A 70 -13.99 8.32 -1.42
N PHE A 71 -13.66 8.44 -2.71
CA PHE A 71 -14.46 7.90 -3.82
C PHE A 71 -13.77 6.72 -4.53
N ARG A 72 -12.60 6.29 -4.04
CA ARG A 72 -11.74 5.30 -4.68
C ARG A 72 -11.87 3.92 -4.05
N SER A 73 -11.93 3.89 -2.72
CA SER A 73 -11.94 2.67 -1.93
C SER A 73 -13.17 2.61 -1.03
N HIS A 74 -13.59 1.39 -0.71
CA HIS A 74 -14.72 1.15 0.17
C HIS A 74 -14.33 1.17 1.65
N SER A 75 -15.34 1.14 2.54
CA SER A 75 -15.18 1.30 3.98
C SER A 75 -14.17 0.32 4.59
N GLY A 76 -14.25 -0.97 4.28
CA GLY A 76 -13.30 -1.97 4.79
C GLY A 76 -11.81 -1.67 4.52
N ILE A 77 -11.44 -1.07 3.39
CA ILE A 77 -10.04 -0.65 3.14
C ILE A 77 -9.70 0.59 3.97
N ILE A 78 -10.63 1.55 4.05
CA ILE A 78 -10.45 2.81 4.78
C ILE A 78 -10.32 2.55 6.28
N ASP A 79 -11.20 1.73 6.85
CA ASP A 79 -11.19 1.36 8.27
C ASP A 79 -9.85 0.69 8.65
N LEU A 80 -9.32 -0.17 7.76
CA LEU A 80 -7.98 -0.75 7.95
C LEU A 80 -6.88 0.30 7.86
N ALA A 81 -6.92 1.20 6.88
CA ALA A 81 -5.93 2.27 6.73
C ALA A 81 -5.94 3.23 7.93
N GLU A 82 -7.12 3.60 8.41
CA GLU A 82 -7.31 4.44 9.60
C GLU A 82 -6.72 3.78 10.85
N SER A 83 -6.87 2.46 11.00
CA SER A 83 -6.27 1.75 12.12
C SER A 83 -4.74 1.88 12.18
N VAL A 84 -4.07 2.07 11.03
CA VAL A 84 -2.63 2.33 10.94
C VAL A 84 -2.32 3.79 11.28
N LEU A 85 -3.16 4.73 10.83
CA LEU A 85 -3.05 6.14 11.19
C LEU A 85 -3.19 6.36 12.70
N ASP A 86 -4.09 5.66 13.38
CA ASP A 86 -4.25 5.73 14.83
C ASP A 86 -2.94 5.42 15.58
N VAL A 87 -2.23 4.39 15.13
CA VAL A 87 -0.92 4.01 15.68
C VAL A 87 0.11 5.10 15.38
N LEU A 88 0.11 5.62 14.15
CA LEU A 88 1.03 6.68 13.73
C LEU A 88 0.81 7.97 14.53
N TYR A 89 -0.44 8.38 14.74
CA TYR A 89 -0.80 9.56 15.55
C TYR A 89 -0.45 9.41 17.02
N HIS A 90 -0.50 8.18 17.55
CA HIS A 90 -0.16 7.92 18.94
C HIS A 90 1.35 7.96 19.19
N PHE A 91 2.13 7.24 18.39
CA PHE A 91 3.58 7.11 18.62
C PHE A 91 4.41 8.20 17.94
N PHE A 92 3.94 8.78 16.84
CA PHE A 92 4.68 9.74 16.02
C PHE A 92 3.86 10.99 15.66
N PRO A 93 3.28 11.71 16.66
CA PRO A 93 2.45 12.88 16.40
C PRO A 93 3.18 14.01 15.67
N ASP A 94 4.50 14.09 15.81
CA ASP A 94 5.32 15.10 15.14
C ASP A 94 5.75 14.71 13.72
N SER A 95 5.43 13.50 13.25
CA SER A 95 5.84 12.99 11.93
C SER A 95 4.72 13.00 10.89
N VAL A 96 3.49 13.33 11.28
CA VAL A 96 2.30 13.33 10.42
C VAL A 96 1.31 14.40 10.90
N ASP A 97 0.62 15.07 9.99
CA ASP A 97 -0.46 15.98 10.37
C ASP A 97 -1.70 15.18 10.79
N LYS A 98 -2.33 15.53 11.91
CA LYS A 98 -3.57 14.90 12.34
C LYS A 98 -4.73 15.39 11.47
N LEU A 99 -5.30 14.47 10.70
CA LEU A 99 -6.41 14.71 9.77
C LEU A 99 -7.70 14.08 10.31
N ASP A 100 -8.84 14.65 9.93
CA ASP A 100 -10.14 14.00 10.17
C ASP A 100 -10.26 12.68 9.41
N SER A 101 -10.95 11.70 9.99
CA SER A 101 -11.19 10.39 9.38
C SER A 101 -11.88 10.50 8.02
N GLU A 102 -11.42 9.70 7.06
CA GLU A 102 -12.05 9.62 5.73
C GLU A 102 -13.42 8.93 5.81
N LYS A 103 -14.34 9.35 4.95
CA LYS A 103 -15.69 8.82 4.83
C LYS A 103 -15.93 8.36 3.40
N THR A 104 -16.63 7.25 3.24
CA THR A 104 -17.02 6.73 1.94
C THR A 104 -18.46 6.24 1.97
N GLU A 105 -19.13 6.34 0.83
CA GLU A 105 -20.44 5.72 0.60
C GLU A 105 -20.31 4.31 -0.01
N LEU A 106 -19.10 3.93 -0.42
CA LEU A 106 -18.81 2.63 -0.99
C LEU A 106 -18.71 1.59 0.14
N LEU A 107 -19.61 0.61 0.12
CA LEU A 107 -19.56 -0.55 1.00
C LEU A 107 -18.79 -1.69 0.32
N GLY A 108 -17.98 -2.40 1.08
CA GLY A 108 -17.24 -3.55 0.57
C GLY A 108 -16.75 -4.45 1.71
N ASP A 109 -16.22 -5.60 1.32
CA ASP A 109 -15.81 -6.65 2.25
C ASP A 109 -14.54 -6.25 3.02
N MET A 110 -14.38 -6.79 4.23
CA MET A 110 -13.17 -6.55 5.00
C MET A 110 -11.94 -7.17 4.30
N PRO A 111 -10.76 -6.53 4.39
CA PRO A 111 -9.49 -7.15 4.05
C PRO A 111 -9.32 -8.51 4.72
N VAL A 112 -8.63 -9.45 4.05
CA VAL A 112 -8.50 -10.83 4.52
C VAL A 112 -7.05 -11.18 4.82
N ILE A 113 -6.79 -11.63 6.05
CA ILE A 113 -5.53 -12.29 6.41
C ILE A 113 -5.60 -13.74 5.96
N LEU A 114 -4.68 -14.13 5.10
CA LEU A 114 -4.50 -15.49 4.61
C LEU A 114 -3.56 -16.22 5.58
N GLN A 115 -4.10 -17.16 6.35
CA GLN A 115 -3.27 -17.98 7.22
C GLN A 115 -2.48 -18.98 6.37
N SER A 116 -1.16 -18.97 6.57
CA SER A 116 -0.24 -19.79 5.79
C SER A 116 -0.32 -21.26 6.20
N GLY A 117 -0.64 -22.11 5.23
CA GLY A 117 -0.08 -23.46 5.15
C GLY A 117 0.93 -23.52 3.99
N ASP A 118 1.38 -24.71 3.58
CA ASP A 118 2.24 -24.96 2.39
C ASP A 118 1.63 -24.48 1.04
N LEU A 119 0.49 -23.77 1.09
CA LEU A 119 -0.31 -23.35 -0.05
C LEU A 119 0.12 -22.03 -0.67
N LEU A 120 1.04 -21.24 -0.08
CA LEU A 120 1.58 -20.05 -0.75
C LEU A 120 2.37 -20.43 -2.01
N ASP A 121 3.15 -21.51 -1.95
CA ASP A 121 3.79 -22.07 -3.14
C ASP A 121 2.74 -22.58 -4.14
N SER A 122 1.62 -23.13 -3.66
CA SER A 122 0.51 -23.55 -4.53
C SER A 122 -0.22 -22.37 -5.18
N ILE A 123 -0.42 -21.26 -4.45
CA ILE A 123 -0.92 -19.97 -4.92
C ILE A 123 -0.01 -19.47 -6.03
N PHE A 124 1.30 -19.41 -5.81
CA PHE A 124 2.23 -18.92 -6.83
C PHE A 124 2.35 -19.86 -8.03
N ASN A 125 2.26 -21.17 -7.84
CA ASN A 125 2.35 -22.11 -8.95
C ASN A 125 1.08 -22.13 -9.83
N THR A 126 -0.09 -21.84 -9.25
CA THR A 126 -1.39 -22.01 -9.91
C THR A 126 -2.00 -20.69 -10.38
N ILE A 127 -1.65 -19.55 -9.76
CA ILE A 127 -2.33 -18.28 -10.01
C ILE A 127 -1.69 -17.49 -11.15
N GLU A 128 -2.54 -17.03 -12.07
CA GLU A 128 -2.27 -15.91 -12.96
C GLU A 128 -3.07 -14.71 -12.47
N PHE A 129 -2.38 -13.67 -12.01
CA PHE A 129 -3.03 -12.43 -11.60
C PHE A 129 -3.45 -11.61 -12.82
N GLY A 130 -4.58 -10.92 -12.70
CA GLY A 130 -5.09 -10.05 -13.76
C GLY A 130 -4.35 -8.71 -13.86
N SER A 131 -4.63 -7.98 -14.94
CA SER A 131 -3.97 -6.69 -15.26
C SER A 131 -4.26 -5.54 -14.27
N GLU A 132 -5.31 -5.68 -13.47
CA GLU A 132 -5.71 -4.73 -12.41
C GLU A 132 -5.37 -5.28 -11.00
N GLN A 133 -4.66 -6.40 -10.92
CA GLN A 133 -4.21 -7.00 -9.67
C GLN A 133 -2.69 -6.87 -9.52
N VAL A 134 -2.22 -6.75 -8.29
CA VAL A 134 -0.79 -6.63 -7.99
C VAL A 134 -0.40 -7.39 -6.73
N ILE A 135 0.82 -7.92 -6.72
CA ILE A 135 1.48 -8.41 -5.52
C ILE A 135 2.41 -7.30 -5.02
N LEU A 136 2.11 -6.76 -3.84
CA LEU A 136 2.97 -5.78 -3.18
C LEU A 136 3.88 -6.46 -2.17
N VAL A 137 5.15 -6.12 -2.24
CA VAL A 137 6.17 -6.59 -1.29
C VAL A 137 6.90 -5.41 -0.67
N ARG A 138 7.54 -5.65 0.48
CA ARG A 138 8.24 -4.60 1.21
C ARG A 138 9.43 -4.00 0.46
N ASP A 139 10.26 -4.84 -0.15
CA ASP A 139 11.57 -4.46 -0.70
C ASP A 139 11.90 -5.21 -2.00
N VAL A 140 12.98 -4.77 -2.66
CA VAL A 140 13.44 -5.29 -3.94
C VAL A 140 13.88 -6.75 -3.84
N HIS A 141 14.48 -7.16 -2.71
CA HIS A 141 14.95 -8.53 -2.51
C HIS A 141 13.79 -9.52 -2.47
N ASN A 142 12.73 -9.20 -1.73
CA ASN A 142 11.50 -10.00 -1.71
C ASN A 142 10.80 -9.98 -3.06
N ARG A 143 10.84 -8.85 -3.79
CA ARG A 143 10.27 -8.78 -5.16
C ARG A 143 10.97 -9.76 -6.09
N GLU A 144 12.30 -9.78 -6.09
CA GLU A 144 13.09 -10.68 -6.94
C GLU A 144 12.84 -12.15 -6.62
N LYS A 145 12.74 -12.50 -5.32
CA LYS A 145 12.37 -13.85 -4.90
C LYS A 145 11.01 -14.29 -5.43
N VAL A 146 10.00 -13.44 -5.25
CA VAL A 146 8.63 -13.73 -5.70
C VAL A 146 8.57 -13.81 -7.23
N LEU A 147 9.27 -12.92 -7.94
CA LEU A 147 9.38 -12.98 -9.41
C LEU A 147 10.06 -14.27 -9.89
N HIS A 148 11.09 -14.73 -9.20
CA HIS A 148 11.77 -15.99 -9.52
C HIS A 148 10.85 -17.20 -9.33
N GLN A 149 10.00 -17.19 -8.30
CA GLN A 149 9.01 -18.25 -8.06
C GLN A 149 7.86 -18.22 -9.09
N LEU A 150 7.33 -17.03 -9.39
CA LEU A 150 6.19 -16.86 -10.30
C LEU A 150 6.56 -16.96 -11.78
N GLY A 151 7.81 -16.67 -12.15
CA GLY A 151 8.25 -16.65 -13.55
C GLY A 151 7.53 -15.61 -14.40
N HIS A 152 7.33 -14.41 -13.85
CA HIS A 152 6.65 -13.28 -14.52
C HIS A 152 5.23 -13.61 -15.02
N ARG A 153 4.37 -14.08 -14.11
CA ARG A 153 2.94 -14.33 -14.38
C ARG A 153 2.02 -13.26 -13.79
N SER A 154 2.59 -12.29 -13.10
CA SER A 154 1.89 -11.32 -12.26
C SER A 154 2.71 -10.03 -12.14
N LEU A 155 2.04 -8.90 -11.94
CA LEU A 155 2.72 -7.68 -11.51
C LEU A 155 3.16 -7.83 -10.05
N VAL A 156 4.47 -7.72 -9.82
CA VAL A 156 5.06 -7.71 -8.47
C VAL A 156 5.83 -6.42 -8.30
N LEU A 157 5.42 -5.59 -7.34
CA LEU A 157 5.99 -4.27 -7.11
C LEU A 157 6.38 -4.10 -5.64
N THR A 158 7.39 -3.27 -5.40
CA THR A 158 7.64 -2.79 -4.04
C THR A 158 6.63 -1.70 -3.67
N VAL A 159 6.45 -1.47 -2.36
CA VAL A 159 5.61 -0.36 -1.86
C VAL A 159 6.05 1.00 -2.41
N LYS A 160 7.35 1.20 -2.64
CA LYS A 160 7.87 2.44 -3.21
C LYS A 160 7.47 2.62 -4.68
N GLU A 161 7.48 1.55 -5.45
CA GLU A 161 7.18 1.57 -6.88
C GLU A 161 5.68 1.67 -7.17
N CYS A 162 4.84 1.20 -6.25
CA CYS A 162 3.39 1.33 -6.39
C CYS A 162 2.84 2.69 -5.94
N LYS A 163 3.66 3.57 -5.36
CA LYS A 163 3.22 4.91 -4.96
C LYS A 163 2.71 5.68 -6.19
N GLY A 164 1.55 6.31 -6.05
CA GLY A 164 0.85 6.99 -7.16
C GLY A 164 0.13 6.04 -8.12
N LEU A 165 0.18 4.73 -7.90
CA LEU A 165 -0.62 3.74 -8.63
C LEU A 165 -1.79 3.26 -7.78
N GLU A 166 -2.77 2.63 -8.42
CA GLU A 166 -3.92 2.04 -7.74
C GLU A 166 -4.36 0.78 -8.47
N PHE A 167 -4.81 -0.21 -7.71
CA PHE A 167 -5.15 -1.53 -8.19
C PHE A 167 -6.51 -1.96 -7.64
N GLU A 168 -7.24 -2.73 -8.43
CA GLU A 168 -8.53 -3.28 -7.99
C GLU A 168 -8.30 -4.23 -6.83
N ASP A 169 -7.33 -5.14 -7.00
CA ASP A 169 -6.96 -6.10 -5.97
C ASP A 169 -5.47 -6.09 -5.66
N VAL A 170 -5.15 -6.24 -4.38
CA VAL A 170 -3.79 -6.22 -3.85
C VAL A 170 -3.55 -7.45 -2.98
N LEU A 171 -2.48 -8.18 -3.26
CA LEU A 171 -1.90 -9.15 -2.34
C LEU A 171 -0.65 -8.53 -1.69
N LEU A 172 -0.75 -8.16 -0.41
CA LEU A 172 0.39 -7.74 0.38
C LEU A 172 1.12 -8.99 0.91
N TYR A 173 2.32 -9.24 0.40
CA TYR A 173 3.07 -10.46 0.65
C TYR A 173 4.40 -10.22 1.38
N ASN A 174 4.62 -10.95 2.48
CA ASN A 174 5.84 -10.92 3.30
C ASN A 174 6.32 -9.50 3.62
N PHE A 175 5.37 -8.62 3.94
CA PHE A 175 5.66 -7.25 4.31
C PHE A 175 6.36 -7.19 5.67
N PHE A 176 5.84 -7.92 6.65
CA PHE A 176 6.33 -7.88 8.03
C PHE A 176 7.63 -8.70 8.20
N GLU A 177 7.73 -9.86 7.55
CA GLU A 177 8.98 -10.63 7.54
C GLU A 177 10.12 -9.90 6.82
N GLY A 178 9.80 -9.18 5.74
CA GLY A 178 10.75 -8.33 5.01
C GLY A 178 11.18 -7.07 5.75
N SER A 179 10.44 -6.67 6.78
CA SER A 179 10.68 -5.42 7.51
C SER A 179 12.02 -5.45 8.27
N PRO A 180 12.80 -4.36 8.26
CA PRO A 180 13.95 -4.21 9.16
C PRO A 180 13.53 -4.10 10.64
N SER A 181 12.26 -3.75 10.91
CA SER A 181 11.69 -3.50 12.24
C SER A 181 10.92 -4.70 12.81
N ARG A 182 11.29 -5.93 12.43
CA ARG A 182 10.60 -7.19 12.81
C ARG A 182 10.09 -7.22 14.25
N ASN A 183 10.98 -7.04 15.21
CA ASN A 183 10.63 -7.12 16.63
C ASN A 183 9.94 -5.85 17.18
N GLN A 184 10.02 -4.73 16.45
CA GLN A 184 9.44 -3.45 16.89
C GLN A 184 7.91 -3.45 16.79
N TRP A 185 7.32 -4.27 15.92
CA TRP A 185 5.86 -4.44 15.84
C TRP A 185 5.21 -4.85 17.17
N ARG A 186 5.97 -5.48 18.08
CA ARG A 186 5.49 -5.85 19.43
C ARG A 186 5.08 -4.65 20.30
N ILE A 187 5.55 -3.44 19.97
CA ILE A 187 5.14 -2.20 20.64
C ILE A 187 3.63 -1.95 20.48
N LEU A 188 2.99 -2.52 19.45
CA LEU A 188 1.54 -2.44 19.31
C LEU A 188 0.78 -3.01 20.51
N TYR A 189 1.35 -3.95 21.26
CA TYR A 189 0.71 -4.43 22.48
C TYR A 189 0.62 -3.36 23.58
N GLU A 190 1.63 -2.48 23.70
CA GLU A 190 1.57 -1.31 24.58
C GLU A 190 0.40 -0.40 24.17
N PHE A 191 0.27 -0.12 22.87
CA PHE A 191 -0.85 0.68 22.33
C PHE A 191 -2.22 0.05 22.62
N MET A 192 -2.35 -1.26 22.42
CA MET A 192 -3.59 -2.00 22.68
C MET A 192 -4.00 -1.96 24.15
N ASP A 193 -3.02 -2.11 25.06
CA ASP A 193 -3.25 -2.01 26.51
C ASP A 193 -3.74 -0.61 26.90
N HIS A 194 -3.15 0.46 26.33
CA HIS A 194 -3.61 1.83 26.53
C HIS A 194 -5.05 2.06 26.04
N GLN A 195 -5.43 1.42 24.93
CA GLN A 195 -6.78 1.49 24.36
C GLN A 195 -7.79 0.58 25.10
N LYS A 196 -7.35 -0.18 26.12
CA LYS A 196 -8.15 -1.20 26.83
C LYS A 196 -8.82 -2.21 25.88
N LYS A 197 -8.23 -2.44 24.70
CA LYS A 197 -8.70 -3.44 23.75
C LYS A 197 -8.23 -4.80 24.25
N ALA A 198 -9.14 -5.57 24.85
CA ALA A 198 -8.82 -6.84 25.48
C ALA A 198 -8.34 -7.86 24.44
N THR A 199 -7.03 -8.09 24.40
CA THR A 199 -6.44 -9.33 23.90
C THR A 199 -5.99 -10.17 25.08
N SER A 200 -5.88 -11.49 24.88
CA SER A 200 -5.24 -12.43 25.81
C SER A 200 -3.72 -12.19 26.01
N SER A 201 -3.26 -10.95 25.79
CA SER A 201 -1.88 -10.46 25.76
C SER A 201 -1.33 -10.07 27.13
N SER A 202 -2.13 -10.19 28.20
CA SER A 202 -1.73 -9.87 29.59
C SER A 202 -0.53 -10.66 30.13
N CYS A 203 0.02 -11.61 29.35
CA CYS A 203 1.15 -12.45 29.70
C CYS A 203 2.40 -12.26 28.81
N LEU A 204 2.37 -11.40 27.79
CA LEU A 204 3.50 -11.23 26.85
C LEU A 204 4.35 -10.01 27.25
N SER A 205 5.64 -10.23 27.50
CA SER A 205 6.60 -9.13 27.65
C SER A 205 6.75 -8.38 26.32
N TYR A 206 6.54 -7.07 26.31
CA TYR A 206 6.73 -6.20 25.14
C TYR A 206 7.65 -5.02 25.47
N PRO A 207 8.43 -4.53 24.49
CA PRO A 207 9.23 -3.33 24.68
C PRO A 207 8.33 -2.10 24.82
N HIS A 208 8.78 -1.12 25.59
CA HIS A 208 8.12 0.19 25.65
C HIS A 208 8.61 1.08 24.52
N PHE A 209 7.73 1.94 24.02
CA PHE A 209 8.07 2.89 22.99
C PHE A 209 9.17 3.86 23.43
N ASP A 210 10.04 4.17 22.48
CA ASP A 210 11.23 4.99 22.64
C ASP A 210 11.56 5.54 21.26
N ILE A 211 11.49 6.85 21.10
CA ILE A 211 11.58 7.51 19.80
C ILE A 211 12.92 7.28 19.12
N ASP A 212 14.02 7.26 19.89
CA ASP A 212 15.38 7.12 19.37
C ASP A 212 15.63 5.69 18.88
N LYS A 213 15.03 4.69 19.54
CA LYS A 213 15.17 3.27 19.17
C LYS A 213 14.20 2.82 18.08
N HIS A 214 13.06 3.51 17.94
CA HIS A 214 11.95 3.08 17.09
C HIS A 214 11.64 4.06 15.95
N ASN A 215 12.57 4.93 15.59
CA ASN A 215 12.42 5.85 14.45
C ASN A 215 12.08 5.14 13.12
N ILE A 216 12.62 3.94 12.88
CA ILE A 216 12.32 3.14 11.67
C ILE A 216 10.85 2.70 11.64
N PHE A 217 10.24 2.47 12.81
CA PHE A 217 8.85 2.01 12.91
C PHE A 217 7.87 3.01 12.29
N CYS A 218 8.13 4.32 12.39
CA CYS A 218 7.35 5.35 11.69
C CYS A 218 7.35 5.14 10.18
N SER A 219 8.52 4.89 9.58
CA SER A 219 8.65 4.62 8.14
C SER A 219 7.92 3.33 7.72
N GLU A 220 7.91 2.31 8.58
CA GLU A 220 7.19 1.07 8.31
C GLU A 220 5.67 1.25 8.36
N LEU A 221 5.14 2.00 9.32
CA LEU A 221 3.72 2.35 9.39
C LEU A 221 3.28 3.16 8.17
N LYS A 222 4.07 4.17 7.76
CA LYS A 222 3.78 4.96 6.54
C LYS A 222 3.78 4.09 5.30
N GLN A 223 4.71 3.13 5.19
CA GLN A 223 4.74 2.19 4.07
C GLN A 223 3.57 1.22 4.07
N LEU A 224 3.18 0.73 5.23
CA LEU A 224 1.98 -0.11 5.36
C LEU A 224 0.72 0.68 4.94
N TYR A 225 0.60 1.92 5.39
CA TYR A 225 -0.49 2.82 4.99
C TYR A 225 -0.52 3.06 3.46
N VAL A 226 0.65 3.34 2.85
CA VAL A 226 0.74 3.46 1.38
C VAL A 226 0.28 2.18 0.70
N ALA A 227 0.75 1.01 1.16
CA ALA A 227 0.40 -0.28 0.57
C ALA A 227 -1.12 -0.56 0.64
N ILE A 228 -1.74 -0.32 1.78
CA ILE A 228 -3.20 -0.50 1.97
C ILE A 228 -3.97 0.44 1.05
N THR A 229 -3.60 1.73 1.00
CA THR A 229 -4.30 2.76 0.21
C THR A 229 -4.12 2.62 -1.30
N ARG A 230 -3.30 1.68 -1.78
CA ARG A 230 -3.26 1.33 -3.23
C ARG A 230 -4.43 0.46 -3.66
N THR A 231 -5.19 -0.09 -2.70
CA THR A 231 -6.27 -1.05 -2.97
C THR A 231 -7.62 -0.33 -3.13
N LYS A 232 -8.34 -0.64 -4.20
CA LYS A 232 -9.72 -0.15 -4.41
C LYS A 232 -10.78 -1.09 -3.85
N ASN A 233 -10.58 -2.39 -4.06
CA ASN A 233 -11.58 -3.40 -3.78
C ASN A 233 -11.06 -4.49 -2.83
N ARG A 234 -10.22 -5.43 -3.28
CA ARG A 234 -9.86 -6.58 -2.43
C ARG A 234 -8.42 -6.53 -1.96
N LEU A 235 -8.22 -6.54 -0.64
CA LEU A 235 -6.90 -6.65 -0.01
C LEU A 235 -6.74 -8.01 0.66
N TRP A 236 -5.72 -8.75 0.24
CA TRP A 236 -5.26 -9.95 0.94
C TRP A 236 -3.89 -9.68 1.56
N ILE A 237 -3.69 -10.19 2.77
CA ILE A 237 -2.43 -10.06 3.50
C ILE A 237 -1.94 -11.47 3.80
N ALA A 238 -0.73 -11.78 3.34
CA ALA A 238 -0.13 -13.10 3.47
C ALA A 238 1.32 -13.00 3.94
N GLU A 239 1.65 -13.76 4.98
CA GLU A 239 2.99 -13.84 5.54
C GLU A 239 3.42 -15.31 5.61
N SER A 240 4.64 -15.62 5.17
CA SER A 240 5.25 -16.94 5.34
C SER A 240 5.52 -17.22 6.81
N ASN A 241 5.98 -16.21 7.55
CA ASN A 241 6.13 -16.26 9.00
C ASN A 241 5.20 -15.24 9.69
N GLU A 242 4.13 -15.75 10.30
CA GLU A 242 3.15 -14.91 11.00
C GLU A 242 3.67 -14.32 12.33
N ASP A 243 4.79 -14.78 12.89
CA ASP A 243 5.27 -14.34 14.21
C ASP A 243 5.56 -12.83 14.25
N PHE A 244 6.11 -12.28 13.17
CA PHE A 244 6.43 -10.86 13.07
C PHE A 244 5.19 -10.01 12.80
N ALA A 245 4.20 -10.56 12.09
CA ALA A 245 2.93 -9.89 11.79
C ALA A 245 1.90 -10.02 12.92
N ARG A 246 2.10 -10.96 13.84
CA ARG A 246 1.16 -11.29 14.92
C ARG A 246 0.69 -10.08 15.72
N PRO A 247 1.56 -9.13 16.14
CA PRO A 247 1.09 -7.96 16.92
C PRO A 247 0.06 -7.12 16.16
N ILE A 248 0.28 -6.86 14.87
CA ILE A 248 -0.66 -6.05 14.09
C ILE A 248 -1.90 -6.84 13.67
N PHE A 249 -1.76 -8.15 13.42
CA PHE A 249 -2.91 -9.01 13.15
C PHE A 249 -3.83 -9.10 14.37
N ASP A 250 -3.27 -9.25 15.57
CA ASP A 250 -4.05 -9.30 16.81
C ASP A 250 -4.73 -7.95 17.08
N TYR A 251 -4.05 -6.83 16.79
CA TYR A 251 -4.64 -5.49 16.81
C TYR A 251 -5.83 -5.35 15.85
N TRP A 252 -5.66 -5.73 14.58
CA TRP A 252 -6.73 -5.64 13.58
C TRP A 252 -7.89 -6.60 13.86
N LYS A 253 -7.62 -7.80 14.39
CA LYS A 253 -8.65 -8.74 14.84
C LYS A 253 -9.44 -8.18 16.02
N ALA A 254 -8.78 -7.56 17.00
CA ALA A 254 -9.44 -6.93 18.14
C ALA A 254 -10.33 -5.74 17.71
N LEU A 255 -9.95 -5.06 16.64
CA LEU A 255 -10.74 -4.01 16.00
C LEU A 255 -11.89 -4.52 15.13
N GLY A 256 -11.83 -5.77 14.67
CA GLY A 256 -12.81 -6.33 13.74
C GLY A 256 -12.73 -5.73 12.34
N VAL A 257 -11.55 -5.24 11.91
CA VAL A 257 -11.34 -4.61 10.59
C VAL A 257 -10.76 -5.59 9.54
N VAL A 258 -10.57 -6.86 9.91
CA VAL A 258 -10.04 -7.90 9.03
C VAL A 258 -10.80 -9.21 9.19
N GLY A 259 -11.01 -9.91 8.08
CA GLY A 259 -11.36 -11.32 8.06
C GLY A 259 -10.13 -12.22 8.17
N VAL A 260 -10.31 -13.46 8.64
CA VAL A 260 -9.25 -14.47 8.66
C VAL A 260 -9.73 -15.70 7.92
N THR A 261 -8.97 -16.17 6.94
CA THR A 261 -9.31 -17.38 6.18
C THR A 261 -8.07 -18.24 5.96
N LYS A 262 -8.24 -19.57 5.98
CA LYS A 262 -7.17 -20.48 5.58
C LYS A 262 -6.92 -20.40 4.08
N SER A 263 -5.66 -20.48 3.69
CA SER A 263 -5.28 -20.55 2.28
C SER A 263 -5.69 -21.91 1.70
N ASP A 264 -6.96 -22.03 1.28
CA ASP A 264 -7.52 -23.24 0.65
C ASP A 264 -7.76 -23.00 -0.85
N SER A 265 -7.93 -24.06 -1.64
CA SER A 265 -8.17 -23.98 -3.10
C SER A 265 -9.37 -23.09 -3.47
N SER A 266 -10.39 -23.02 -2.62
CA SER A 266 -11.54 -22.13 -2.82
C SER A 266 -11.20 -20.64 -2.72
N VAL A 267 -10.22 -20.27 -1.89
CA VAL A 267 -9.74 -18.89 -1.77
C VAL A 267 -8.89 -18.53 -2.98
N VAL A 268 -8.07 -19.46 -3.45
CA VAL A 268 -7.29 -19.32 -4.69
C VAL A 268 -8.21 -19.02 -5.88
N GLU A 269 -9.33 -19.73 -6.01
CA GLU A 269 -10.34 -19.45 -7.04
C GLU A 269 -10.97 -18.06 -6.91
N LYS A 270 -11.13 -17.53 -5.69
CA LYS A 270 -11.63 -16.17 -5.48
C LYS A 270 -10.60 -15.10 -5.83
N ILE A 271 -9.32 -15.34 -5.55
CA ILE A 271 -8.23 -14.41 -5.89
C ILE A 271 -8.05 -14.34 -7.41
N LEU A 272 -8.19 -15.48 -8.09
CA LEU A 272 -8.03 -15.60 -9.53
C LEU A 272 -9.01 -14.72 -10.32
N VAL A 273 -8.48 -13.74 -11.04
CA VAL A 273 -9.22 -13.00 -12.07
C VAL A 273 -8.63 -13.37 -13.42
N ARG A 274 -9.41 -14.09 -14.24
CA ARG A 274 -9.02 -14.40 -15.61
C ARG A 274 -8.90 -13.11 -16.40
N CYS A 275 -7.72 -12.90 -16.97
CA CYS A 275 -7.40 -11.70 -17.72
C CYS A 275 -7.07 -12.06 -19.16
N LYS A 276 -7.52 -11.23 -20.11
CA LYS A 276 -7.19 -11.38 -21.52
C LYS A 276 -5.99 -10.51 -21.88
N PRO A 277 -5.28 -10.82 -23.00
CA PRO A 277 -4.19 -9.97 -23.48
C PRO A 277 -4.64 -8.52 -23.75
N GLU A 278 -5.89 -8.30 -24.17
CA GLU A 278 -6.44 -6.97 -24.43
C GLU A 278 -6.52 -6.10 -23.17
N ASP A 279 -6.77 -6.71 -22.01
CA ASP A 279 -6.86 -6.00 -20.73
C ASP A 279 -5.48 -5.47 -20.32
N TRP A 280 -4.43 -6.30 -20.47
CA TRP A 280 -3.03 -5.91 -20.27
C TRP A 280 -2.61 -4.78 -21.22
N ASN A 281 -3.01 -4.83 -22.49
CA ASN A 281 -2.74 -3.75 -23.44
C ASN A 281 -3.45 -2.46 -23.05
N THR A 282 -4.69 -2.54 -22.57
CA THR A 282 -5.47 -1.38 -22.13
C THR A 282 -4.82 -0.75 -20.89
N ARG A 283 -4.41 -1.57 -19.92
CA ARG A 283 -3.67 -1.12 -18.74
C ARG A 283 -2.33 -0.50 -19.11
N GLY A 284 -1.58 -1.13 -20.01
CA GLY A 284 -0.31 -0.61 -20.51
C GLY A 284 -0.45 0.76 -21.18
N LYS A 285 -1.51 0.97 -21.98
CA LYS A 285 -1.83 2.28 -22.56
C LYS A 285 -2.15 3.35 -21.51
N LYS A 286 -2.89 3.00 -20.44
CA LYS A 286 -3.14 3.91 -19.33
C LYS A 286 -1.84 4.36 -18.68
N PHE A 287 -0.93 3.43 -18.37
CA PHE A 287 0.38 3.75 -17.80
C PHE A 287 1.24 4.60 -18.74
N LEU A 288 1.24 4.28 -20.04
CA LEU A 288 1.97 5.04 -21.05
C LEU A 288 1.48 6.49 -21.11
N ASN A 289 0.16 6.71 -21.13
CA ASN A 289 -0.43 8.04 -21.16
C ASN A 289 -0.16 8.83 -19.86
N GLY A 290 -0.01 8.13 -18.73
CA GLY A 290 0.39 8.72 -17.45
C GLY A 290 1.89 8.94 -17.31
N GLY A 291 2.71 8.65 -18.32
CA GLY A 291 4.16 8.80 -18.27
C GLY A 291 4.88 7.73 -17.44
N ASN A 292 4.17 6.70 -16.97
CA ASN A 292 4.76 5.58 -16.24
C ASN A 292 5.22 4.49 -17.23
N TYR A 293 6.34 4.77 -17.90
CA TYR A 293 6.87 3.94 -18.98
C TYR A 293 7.30 2.54 -18.52
N GLU A 294 7.84 2.42 -17.31
CA GLU A 294 8.27 1.14 -16.75
C GLU A 294 7.09 0.18 -16.57
N MET A 295 6.00 0.66 -15.99
CA MET A 295 4.76 -0.11 -15.84
C MET A 295 4.10 -0.44 -17.19
N ALA A 296 4.18 0.48 -18.15
CA ALA A 296 3.69 0.25 -19.51
C ALA A 296 4.47 -0.89 -20.21
N ILE A 297 5.79 -0.93 -20.04
CA ILE A 297 6.65 -2.01 -20.57
C ILE A 297 6.30 -3.35 -19.90
N LEU A 298 6.12 -3.37 -18.58
CA LEU A 298 5.73 -4.57 -17.84
C LEU A 298 4.39 -5.12 -18.35
N CYS A 299 3.37 -4.27 -18.46
CA CYS A 299 2.06 -4.68 -18.99
C CYS A 299 2.16 -5.22 -20.43
N SER A 300 3.00 -4.60 -21.26
CA SER A 300 3.21 -5.04 -22.65
C SER A 300 3.87 -6.42 -22.70
N LYS A 301 4.84 -6.69 -21.81
CA LYS A 301 5.47 -8.02 -21.68
C LYS A 301 4.45 -9.08 -21.25
N GLU A 302 3.59 -8.76 -20.27
CA GLU A 302 2.52 -9.67 -19.84
C GLU A 302 1.47 -9.93 -20.92
N ALA A 303 1.08 -8.92 -21.72
CA ALA A 303 0.17 -9.11 -22.84
C ALA A 303 0.72 -10.12 -23.87
N VAL A 304 2.02 -10.01 -24.19
CA VAL A 304 2.70 -10.95 -25.10
C VAL A 304 2.74 -12.35 -24.48
N MET A 305 3.14 -12.47 -23.21
CA MET A 305 3.19 -13.77 -22.52
C MET A 305 1.83 -14.44 -22.42
N CYS A 306 0.77 -13.70 -22.10
CA CYS A 306 -0.61 -14.19 -22.08
C CYS A 306 -1.05 -14.74 -23.44
N THR A 307 -0.67 -14.07 -24.53
CA THR A 307 -0.93 -14.53 -25.90
C THR A 307 -0.24 -15.87 -26.18
N TRP A 308 1.06 -15.98 -25.88
CA TRP A 308 1.82 -17.23 -26.06
C TRP A 308 1.25 -18.38 -25.22
N ARG A 309 0.84 -18.11 -23.97
CA ARG A 309 0.21 -19.10 -23.10
C ARG A 309 -1.08 -19.62 -23.71
N THR A 310 -1.95 -18.74 -24.20
CA THR A 310 -3.21 -19.10 -24.87
C THR A 310 -2.97 -19.98 -26.10
N VAL A 311 -2.01 -19.61 -26.95
CA VAL A 311 -1.63 -20.40 -28.13
C VAL A 311 -1.10 -21.78 -27.73
N ARG A 312 -0.27 -21.85 -26.69
CA ARG A 312 0.26 -23.13 -26.17
C ARG A 312 -0.84 -24.02 -25.64
N THR A 313 -1.79 -23.52 -24.85
CA THR A 313 -2.92 -24.34 -24.35
C THR A 313 -3.76 -24.87 -25.50
N GLN A 314 -4.06 -24.03 -26.50
CA GLN A 314 -4.82 -24.45 -27.69
C GLN A 314 -4.08 -25.53 -28.49
N HIS A 315 -2.76 -25.40 -28.68
CA HIS A 315 -1.94 -26.39 -29.38
C HIS A 315 -1.89 -27.73 -28.62
N TYR A 316 -1.71 -27.72 -27.29
CA TYR A 316 -1.76 -28.92 -26.45
C TYR A 316 -3.15 -29.59 -26.47
N PHE A 317 -4.24 -28.82 -26.44
CA PHE A 317 -5.59 -29.36 -26.59
C PHE A 317 -5.78 -30.02 -27.97
N LYS A 318 -5.28 -29.39 -29.04
CA LYS A 318 -5.37 -29.94 -30.40
C LYS A 318 -4.58 -31.24 -30.55
N LEU A 319 -3.40 -31.34 -29.93
CA LEU A 319 -2.59 -32.57 -29.89
C LEU A 319 -3.24 -33.69 -29.07
N ARG A 320 -3.90 -33.37 -27.94
CA ARG A 320 -4.66 -34.35 -27.15
C ARG A 320 -5.88 -34.90 -27.90
N VAL A 321 -6.61 -34.03 -28.60
CA VAL A 321 -7.78 -34.43 -29.40
C VAL A 321 -7.36 -35.29 -30.60
N LEU A 322 -6.23 -34.97 -31.25
CA LEU A 322 -5.70 -35.76 -32.37
C LEU A 322 -4.99 -37.05 -31.96
N GLY A 323 -4.52 -37.16 -30.72
CA GLY A 323 -3.90 -38.38 -30.17
C GLY A 323 -4.89 -39.36 -29.52
N SER A 324 -6.18 -39.02 -29.48
CA SER A 324 -7.25 -39.85 -28.88
C SER A 324 -8.19 -40.47 -29.94
N SER A 325 -7.80 -40.42 -31.22
CA SER A 325 -8.55 -40.92 -32.37
C SER A 325 -7.84 -42.06 -33.07
#